data_AF-A0A929AR80-F1
#
_entry.id   AF-A0A929AR80-F1
#
_cell.length_a   1.000
_cell.length_b   1.000
_cell.length_c   1.000
_cell.angle_alpha   90.00
_cell.angle_beta   90.00
_cell.angle_gamma   90.00
#
_symmetry.space_group_name_H-M   'P 1'
#
loop_
_entity.id
_entity.type
_entity.pdbx_description
1 polymer ?
#
loop_
_entity_poly.entity_id
_entity_poly.type
_entity_poly.pdbx_seq_one_letter_code
_entity_poly.pdbx_strand_id
1 'polypeptide(L)'
;MEKRTVAQAVIEVLQAAKEPMTISDITQAILDQNLYTFNAKEPSGIVRGAIERRCEGLNRKDSIKPKYFKKLSEGKYGLIEVEG
;
A
#
# COMPACT_ATOMS: atom_id res chain seq x y z
N MET A 1 -18.03 8.50 9.39
CA MET A 1 -16.95 8.79 8.41
C MET A 1 -15.85 7.78 8.68
N GLU A 2 -15.74 6.75 7.83
CA GLU A 2 -14.70 5.74 8.00
C GLU A 2 -13.33 6.38 7.78
N LYS A 3 -12.46 6.28 8.78
CA LYS A 3 -11.09 6.79 8.69
C LYS A 3 -10.36 6.00 7.61
N ARG A 4 -10.25 6.57 6.40
CA ARG A 4 -9.38 5.99 5.37
C ARG A 4 -7.97 5.92 5.92
N THR A 5 -7.42 4.71 5.95
CA THR A 5 -6.01 4.51 6.31
C THR A 5 -5.15 4.54 5.05
N VAL A 6 -3.85 4.79 5.22
CA VAL A 6 -2.89 4.72 4.11
C VAL A 6 -2.99 3.38 3.37
N ALA A 7 -3.18 2.27 4.08
CA ALA A 7 -3.35 0.96 3.45
C ALA A 7 -4.57 0.89 2.53
N GLN A 8 -5.71 1.49 2.89
CA GLN A 8 -6.88 1.54 2.02
C GLN A 8 -6.64 2.40 0.79
N ALA A 9 -5.99 3.56 0.95
CA ALA A 9 -5.62 4.40 -0.20
C ALA A 9 -4.68 3.67 -1.16
N VAL A 10 -3.72 2.89 -0.65
CA VAL A 10 -2.85 2.04 -1.47
C VAL A 10 -3.66 0.97 -2.21
N ILE A 11 -4.60 0.32 -1.53
CA ILE A 11 -5.46 -0.71 -2.15
C ILE A 11 -6.25 -0.10 -3.30
N GLU A 12 -6.86 1.07 -3.11
CA GLU A 12 -7.64 1.75 -4.12
C GLU A 12 -6.80 2.11 -5.35
N VAL A 13 -5.58 2.65 -5.15
CA VAL A 13 -4.64 2.92 -6.24
C VAL A 13 -4.26 1.64 -7.00
N LEU A 14 -3.88 0.58 -6.29
CA LEU A 14 -3.47 -0.66 -6.93
C LEU A 14 -4.64 -1.38 -7.62
N GLN A 15 -5.86 -1.29 -7.07
CA GLN A 15 -7.08 -1.80 -7.71
C GLN A 15 -7.43 -1.02 -8.98
N ALA A 16 -7.29 0.31 -8.95
CA ALA A 16 -7.54 1.17 -10.10
C ALA A 16 -6.49 0.96 -11.20
N ALA A 17 -5.21 0.86 -10.82
CA ALA A 17 -4.11 0.59 -11.75
C ALA A 17 -4.16 -0.83 -12.33
N LYS A 18 -4.69 -1.81 -11.57
CA LYS A 18 -4.64 -3.26 -11.88
C LYS A 18 -3.23 -3.79 -12.14
N GLU A 19 -2.21 -3.03 -11.77
CA GLU A 19 -0.81 -3.31 -12.05
C GLU A 19 0.04 -3.06 -10.80
N PRO A 20 1.13 -3.81 -10.63
CA PRO A 20 2.02 -3.63 -9.49
C PRO A 20 2.87 -2.37 -9.65
N MET A 21 2.88 -1.55 -8.60
CA MET A 21 3.51 -0.23 -8.60
C MET A 21 4.60 -0.12 -7.53
N THR A 22 5.53 0.82 -7.72
CA THR A 22 6.53 1.11 -6.67
C THR A 22 5.92 1.94 -5.56
N ILE A 23 6.59 2.00 -4.39
CA ILE A 23 6.17 2.88 -3.29
C ILE A 23 6.01 4.33 -3.76
N SER A 24 6.93 4.81 -4.60
CA SER A 24 6.90 6.17 -5.13
C SER A 24 5.67 6.42 -5.99
N ASP A 25 5.39 5.52 -6.94
CA ASP A 25 4.20 5.61 -7.82
C ASP A 25 2.91 5.60 -7.00
N ILE A 26 2.80 4.67 -6.05
CA ILE A 26 1.64 4.54 -5.17
C ILE A 26 1.46 5.83 -4.35
N THR A 27 2.54 6.34 -3.76
CA THR A 27 2.48 7.56 -2.95
C THR A 27 2.03 8.74 -3.79
N GLN A 28 2.54 8.86 -5.01
CA GLN A 28 2.18 9.94 -5.92
C GLN A 28 0.73 9.82 -6.37
N ALA A 29 0.26 8.62 -6.73
CA ALA A 29 -1.13 8.38 -7.10
C ALA A 29 -2.11 8.65 -5.95
N ILE A 30 -1.75 8.34 -4.71
CA ILE A 30 -2.55 8.68 -3.51
C ILE A 30 -2.69 10.21 -3.38
N LEU A 31 -1.62 10.95 -3.62
CA LEU A 31 -1.62 12.42 -3.57
C LEU A 31 -2.41 13.03 -4.73
N ASP A 32 -2.22 12.52 -5.94
CA ASP A 32 -2.88 12.96 -7.17
C ASP A 32 -4.41 12.76 -7.08
N GLN A 33 -4.83 11.58 -6.61
CA GLN A 33 -6.24 11.24 -6.41
C GLN A 33 -6.80 11.77 -5.07
N ASN A 34 -6.00 12.51 -4.29
CA ASN A 34 -6.36 13.04 -2.98
C ASN A 34 -6.97 11.99 -2.01
N LEU A 35 -6.52 10.74 -2.10
CA LEU A 35 -7.10 9.62 -1.35
C LEU A 35 -6.73 9.67 0.13
N TYR A 36 -5.57 10.24 0.44
CA TYR A 36 -5.07 10.38 1.81
C TYR A 36 -4.14 11.58 1.94
N THR A 37 -4.31 12.37 3.00
CA THR A 37 -3.43 13.50 3.32
C THR A 37 -2.33 13.07 4.29
N PHE A 38 -1.08 13.11 3.84
CA PHE A 38 0.06 12.83 4.69
C PHE A 38 0.46 14.08 5.48
N ASN A 39 0.41 14.02 6.81
CA ASN A 39 0.91 15.08 7.70
C ASN A 39 2.40 14.92 8.06
N ALA A 40 3.14 14.08 7.32
CA ALA A 40 4.54 13.80 7.57
C ALA A 40 5.42 14.35 6.46
N LYS A 41 6.67 14.68 6.79
CA LYS A 41 7.68 15.14 5.81
C LYS A 41 7.99 14.09 4.74
N GLU A 42 7.84 12.81 5.05
CA GLU A 42 8.15 11.72 4.13
C GLU A 42 6.96 10.75 3.98
N PRO A 43 6.04 11.02 3.04
CA PRO A 43 4.85 10.20 2.83
C PRO A 43 5.19 8.79 2.33
N SER A 44 6.23 8.64 1.51
CA SER A 44 6.70 7.35 1.00
C SER A 44 7.11 6.38 2.10
N GLY A 45 7.77 6.86 3.16
CA GLY A 45 8.11 6.05 4.34
C GLY A 45 6.88 5.52 5.07
N ILE A 46 5.81 6.33 5.17
CA ILE A 46 4.54 5.92 5.77
C ILE A 46 3.85 4.87 4.91
N VAL A 47 3.76 5.10 3.59
CA VAL A 47 3.18 4.15 2.63
C VAL A 47 3.91 2.82 2.71
N ARG A 48 5.24 2.85 2.65
CA ARG A 48 6.08 1.66 2.76
C ARG A 48 5.82 0.89 4.06
N GLY A 49 5.82 1.57 5.20
CA GLY A 49 5.55 0.93 6.50
C GLY A 49 4.15 0.30 6.56
N ALA A 50 3.15 0.97 5.99
CA ALA A 50 1.78 0.46 5.93
C ALA A 50 1.66 -0.79 5.05
N ILE A 51 2.34 -0.79 3.90
CA ILE A 51 2.39 -1.92 2.97
C ILE A 51 3.15 -3.07 3.59
N GLU A 52 4.39 -2.86 4.08
CA GLU A 52 5.24 -3.93 4.61
C GLU A 52 4.60 -4.65 5.80
N ARG A 53 3.87 -3.95 6.68
CA ARG A 53 3.10 -4.56 7.78
C ARG A 53 2.05 -5.55 7.27
N ARG A 54 1.43 -5.26 6.12
CA ARG A 54 0.35 -6.06 5.51
C ARG A 54 0.81 -6.80 4.25
N CYS A 55 2.12 -6.90 4.04
CA CYS A 55 2.72 -7.59 2.91
C CYS A 55 2.89 -9.08 3.26
N GLU A 56 2.42 -9.94 2.38
CA GLU A 56 2.66 -11.37 2.43
C GLU A 56 4.14 -11.68 2.11
N GLY A 57 4.69 -12.73 2.72
CA GLY A 57 6.07 -13.15 2.51
C GLY A 57 7.14 -12.32 3.23
N LEU A 58 6.80 -11.17 3.82
CA LEU A 58 7.72 -10.44 4.71
C LEU A 58 7.64 -11.02 6.12
N ASN A 59 8.74 -11.66 6.55
CA ASN A 59 8.88 -12.25 7.88
C ASN A 59 9.16 -11.15 8.93
N ARG A 60 8.20 -10.25 9.14
CA ARG A 60 8.27 -9.17 10.13
C ARG A 60 7.50 -9.51 11.41
N LYS A 61 8.09 -9.16 12.56
CA LYS A 61 7.45 -9.32 13.87
C LYS A 61 6.18 -8.47 14.01
N ASP A 62 6.13 -7.32 13.34
CA ASP A 62 5.01 -6.36 13.30
C ASP A 62 4.02 -6.64 12.16
N SER A 63 4.05 -7.83 11.56
CA SER A 63 3.13 -8.24 10.50
C SER A 63 1.69 -8.34 11.03
N ILE A 64 0.75 -7.64 10.37
CA ILE A 64 -0.67 -7.61 10.74
C ILE A 64 -1.50 -8.36 9.68
N LYS A 65 -2.53 -9.08 10.12
CA LYS A 65 -3.56 -9.68 9.26
C LYS A 65 -4.80 -8.78 9.17
N PRO A 66 -5.56 -8.81 8.06
CA PRO A 66 -5.31 -9.57 6.83
C PRO A 66 -4.17 -8.98 5.99
N LYS A 67 -3.53 -9.85 5.21
CA LYS A 67 -2.54 -9.46 4.22
C LYS A 67 -3.29 -8.97 2.98
N TYR A 68 -2.88 -7.82 2.45
CA TYR A 68 -3.45 -7.27 1.21
C TYR A 68 -2.41 -7.07 0.12
N PHE A 69 -1.13 -7.03 0.48
CA PHE A 69 -0.06 -6.72 -0.45
C PHE A 69 0.87 -7.92 -0.62
N LYS A 70 1.48 -8.02 -1.79
CA LYS A 70 2.62 -8.89 -2.06
C LYS A 70 3.75 -8.08 -2.66
N LYS A 71 4.98 -8.39 -2.28
CA LYS A 71 6.16 -7.84 -2.93
C LYS A 71 6.44 -8.67 -4.17
N LEU A 72 6.54 -8.00 -5.31
CA LEU A 72 6.90 -8.59 -6.60
C LEU A 72 8.38 -8.33 -6.89
N SER A 73 8.86 -8.97 -7.96
CA SER A 73 10.19 -8.72 -8.52
C SER A 73 10.36 -7.23 -8.88
N GLU A 74 11.59 -6.72 -8.80
CA GLU A 74 11.94 -5.28 -8.97
C GLU A 74 11.47 -4.31 -7.87
N GLY A 75 10.99 -4.80 -6.73
CA GLY A 75 10.58 -3.92 -5.62
C GLY A 75 9.25 -3.20 -5.85
N LYS A 76 8.46 -3.71 -6.79
CA LYS A 76 7.05 -3.34 -6.97
C LYS A 76 6.19 -4.09 -5.96
N TYR A 77 5.05 -3.50 -5.63
CA TYR A 77 4.04 -4.08 -4.75
C TYR A 77 2.75 -4.25 -5.52
N GLY A 78 2.14 -5.43 -5.40
CA GLY A 78 0.84 -5.73 -5.97
C GLY A 78 -0.15 -6.11 -4.88
N LEU A 79 -1.42 -6.18 -5.25
CA LEU A 79 -2.44 -6.76 -4.39
C LEU A 79 -2.39 -8.28 -4.48
N ILE A 80 -2.60 -8.95 -3.35
CA ILE A 80 -3.01 -10.35 -3.35
C ILE A 80 -4.50 -10.35 -3.65
N GLU A 81 -4.89 -10.99 -4.74
CA GLU A 81 -6.28 -11.34 -4.98
C GLU A 81 -6.74 -12.18 -3.79
N VAL A 82 -7.62 -11.60 -2.99
CA VAL A 82 -8.33 -12.35 -1.98
C VAL A 82 -9.47 -13.01 -2.75
N GLU A 83 -9.25 -14.23 -3.23
CA GLU A 83 -10.36 -15.08 -3.66
C GLU A 83 -11.31 -15.19 -2.44
N GLY A 84 -12.50 -14.64 -2.60
CA GLY A 84 -13.57 -14.69 -1.62
C GLY A 84 -14.32 -16.01 -1.67
#